data_AF-A0A2C6EBZ2-F1
#
_entry.id   AF-A0A2C6EBZ2-F1
#
_cell.length_a   1.000
_cell.length_b   1.000
_cell.length_c   1.000
_cell.angle_alpha   90.00
_cell.angle_beta   90.00
_cell.angle_gamma   90.00
#
_symmetry.space_group_name_H-M   'P 1'
#
loop_
_entity.id
_entity.type
_entity.pdbx_description
1 polymer ?
#
loop_
_entity_poly.entity_id
_entity_poly.type
_entity_poly.pdbx_seq_one_letter_code
_entity_poly.pdbx_strand_id
1 'polypeptide(L)'
;MIDLKNNLRNELNAVSISISSKEQEVAKAKRKYDISFSCTVGIPVMLLIWQMCATSDSIIIDHSDPVLWAAVKDTFSVTIGSFGIFAALTGMLGFNHRAKQLDLQQLRASKQTIMTELQFELSNDQFKLANKQFNLATVQNKTNQARENLKLYYEHVKIFETELEHIADRLERLHGEPHNLGIDSRQLYKTFFVNNSPVNGVLAHDPVWPIEANSWEGMSCGSFQCYLNQLKLYIKNYPLLPDAMADFKYEVRVLVDIYNTLANFGFAKLIKEKSITDQKTQFKYVTDLVFMYDFLNQLGLLSLAQRNEILGCTYDIFGGLFWPYQVKSISANLED
;
A
#
# COMPACT_ATOMS: atom_id res chain seq x y z
N MET A 1 14.48 -15.46 -26.87
CA MET A 1 13.32 -14.53 -26.95
C MET A 1 13.40 -13.64 -28.19
N ILE A 2 14.55 -13.00 -28.49
CA ILE A 2 14.77 -12.24 -29.74
C ILE A 2 14.58 -13.13 -30.99
N ASP A 3 15.06 -14.38 -30.95
CA ASP A 3 14.94 -15.32 -32.08
C ASP A 3 13.50 -15.72 -32.38
N LEU A 4 12.66 -15.95 -31.36
CA LEU A 4 11.25 -16.31 -31.56
C LEU A 4 10.47 -15.17 -32.22
N LYS A 5 10.65 -13.93 -31.75
CA LYS A 5 9.99 -12.74 -32.33
C LYS A 5 10.42 -12.50 -33.77
N ASN A 6 11.70 -12.69 -34.08
CA ASN A 6 12.22 -12.56 -35.44
C ASN A 6 11.71 -13.69 -36.35
N ASN A 7 11.64 -14.92 -35.84
CA ASN A 7 11.08 -16.06 -36.57
C ASN A 7 9.59 -15.86 -36.88
N LEU A 8 8.77 -15.47 -35.90
CA LEU A 8 7.35 -15.18 -36.09
C LEU A 8 7.12 -14.03 -37.08
N ARG A 9 7.96 -12.99 -37.07
CA ARG A 9 7.90 -11.90 -38.07
C ARG A 9 8.23 -12.40 -39.48
N ASN A 10 9.25 -13.25 -39.61
CA ASN A 10 9.63 -13.83 -40.89
C ASN A 10 8.54 -14.76 -41.43
N GLU A 11 7.95 -15.59 -40.57
CA GLU A 11 6.84 -16.46 -40.90
C GLU A 11 5.59 -15.66 -41.29
N LEU A 12 5.27 -14.59 -40.57
CA LEU A 12 4.17 -13.68 -40.90
C LEU A 12 4.34 -13.04 -42.28
N ASN A 13 5.56 -12.60 -42.61
CA ASN A 13 5.88 -12.05 -43.92
C ASN A 13 5.74 -13.11 -45.03
N ALA A 14 6.24 -14.32 -44.79
CA ALA A 14 6.13 -15.44 -45.74
C ALA A 14 4.66 -15.83 -46.00
N VAL A 15 3.84 -15.92 -44.95
CA VAL A 15 2.40 -16.17 -45.05
C VAL A 15 1.69 -15.02 -45.78
N SER A 16 2.06 -13.76 -45.52
CA SER A 16 1.45 -12.61 -46.19
C SER A 16 1.74 -12.59 -47.70
N ILE A 17 2.96 -12.95 -48.12
CA ILE A 17 3.32 -13.09 -49.53
C ILE A 17 2.52 -14.24 -50.17
N SER A 18 2.40 -15.37 -49.46
CA SER A 18 1.66 -16.54 -49.91
C SER A 18 0.16 -16.25 -50.09
N ILE A 19 -0.45 -15.49 -49.17
CA ILE A 19 -1.84 -15.02 -49.29
C ILE A 19 -2.01 -14.17 -50.55
N SER A 20 -1.14 -13.19 -50.77
CA SER A 20 -1.23 -12.31 -51.95
C SER A 20 -1.14 -13.09 -53.27
N SER A 21 -0.29 -14.12 -53.33
CA SER A 21 -0.18 -15.01 -54.49
C SER A 21 -1.45 -15.85 -54.68
N LYS A 22 -1.96 -16.45 -53.60
CA LYS A 22 -3.18 -17.28 -53.62
C LYS A 22 -4.44 -16.48 -53.94
N GLU A 23 -4.53 -15.21 -53.53
CA GLU A 23 -5.63 -14.31 -53.93
C GLU A 23 -5.73 -14.16 -55.45
N GLN A 24 -4.58 -14.03 -56.13
CA GLN A 24 -4.55 -13.96 -57.59
C GLN A 24 -4.94 -15.30 -58.24
N GLU A 25 -4.54 -16.44 -57.66
CA GLU A 25 -4.95 -17.76 -58.15
C GLU A 25 -6.45 -18.02 -58.01
N VAL A 26 -7.04 -17.60 -56.89
CA VAL A 26 -8.49 -17.67 -56.63
C VAL A 26 -9.23 -16.78 -57.63
N ALA A 27 -8.78 -15.54 -57.85
CA ALA A 27 -9.39 -14.62 -58.81
C ALA A 27 -9.35 -15.18 -60.24
N LYS A 28 -8.23 -15.78 -60.66
CA LYS A 28 -8.10 -16.46 -61.96
C LYS A 28 -9.03 -17.68 -62.06
N ALA A 29 -9.15 -18.48 -61.00
CA ALA A 29 -10.04 -19.65 -60.98
C ALA A 29 -11.52 -19.23 -61.03
N LYS A 30 -11.90 -18.18 -60.31
CA LYS A 30 -13.24 -17.60 -60.35
C LYS A 30 -13.61 -17.14 -61.77
N ARG A 31 -12.70 -16.40 -62.43
CA ARG A 31 -12.93 -15.96 -63.82
C ARG A 31 -13.14 -17.14 -64.77
N LYS A 32 -12.36 -18.22 -64.64
CA LYS A 32 -12.55 -19.44 -65.45
C LYS A 32 -13.91 -20.11 -65.17
N TYR A 33 -14.31 -20.16 -63.90
CA TYR A 33 -15.61 -20.68 -63.49
C TYR A 33 -16.77 -19.84 -64.05
N ASP A 34 -16.71 -18.51 -63.93
CA ASP A 34 -17.78 -17.59 -64.41
C ASP A 34 -17.97 -17.71 -65.94
N ILE A 35 -16.88 -17.85 -66.69
CA ILE A 35 -16.92 -18.11 -68.14
C ILE A 35 -17.57 -19.47 -68.43
N SER A 36 -17.15 -20.55 -67.75
CA SER A 36 -17.71 -21.88 -67.93
C SER A 36 -19.19 -21.95 -67.57
N PHE A 37 -19.58 -21.27 -66.49
CA PHE A 37 -20.98 -21.16 -66.05
C PHE A 37 -21.84 -20.46 -67.11
N SER A 38 -21.34 -19.35 -67.66
CA SER A 38 -22.01 -18.63 -68.74
C SER A 38 -22.16 -19.49 -70.01
N CYS A 39 -21.12 -20.26 -70.37
CA CYS A 39 -21.18 -21.18 -71.51
C CYS A 39 -22.14 -22.36 -71.28
N THR A 40 -22.26 -22.85 -70.04
CA THR A 40 -23.13 -23.97 -69.66
C THR A 40 -24.60 -23.65 -69.88
N VAL A 41 -24.98 -22.40 -69.70
CA VAL A 41 -26.34 -21.93 -69.98
C VAL A 41 -26.47 -21.46 -71.42
N GLY A 42 -25.50 -20.68 -71.92
CA GLY A 42 -25.57 -20.05 -73.24
C GLY A 42 -25.53 -21.05 -74.40
N ILE A 43 -24.64 -22.04 -74.38
CA ILE A 43 -24.48 -22.98 -75.50
C ILE A 43 -25.72 -23.86 -75.68
N PRO A 44 -26.26 -24.51 -74.63
CA PRO A 44 -27.46 -25.33 -74.77
C PRO A 44 -28.70 -24.53 -75.16
N VAL A 45 -28.85 -23.28 -74.70
CA VAL A 45 -29.96 -22.42 -75.14
C VAL A 45 -29.84 -22.07 -76.61
N MET A 46 -28.64 -21.73 -77.09
CA MET A 46 -28.42 -21.46 -78.52
C MET A 46 -28.64 -22.71 -79.38
N LEU A 47 -28.20 -23.88 -78.90
CA LEU A 47 -28.47 -25.17 -79.56
C LEU A 47 -29.97 -25.50 -79.56
N LEU A 48 -30.70 -25.20 -78.48
CA LEU A 48 -32.14 -25.40 -78.40
C LEU A 48 -32.88 -24.49 -79.41
N ILE A 49 -32.52 -23.22 -79.50
CA ILE A 49 -33.09 -22.28 -80.50
C ILE A 49 -32.79 -22.78 -81.91
N TRP A 50 -31.56 -23.19 -82.17
CA TRP A 50 -31.16 -23.76 -83.45
C TRP A 50 -31.98 -25.02 -83.81
N GLN A 51 -32.11 -25.95 -82.87
CA GLN A 51 -32.90 -27.17 -83.05
C GLN A 51 -34.38 -26.86 -83.24
N MET A 52 -34.95 -25.90 -82.52
CA MET A 52 -36.33 -25.47 -82.71
C MET A 52 -36.56 -24.89 -84.11
N CYS A 53 -35.65 -24.05 -84.61
CA CYS A 53 -35.74 -23.53 -85.97
C CYS A 53 -35.63 -24.63 -87.02
N ALA A 54 -34.68 -25.56 -86.87
CA ALA A 54 -34.43 -26.65 -87.82
C ALA A 54 -35.55 -27.70 -87.88
N THR A 55 -36.31 -27.86 -86.79
CA THR A 55 -37.35 -28.90 -86.67
C THR A 55 -38.76 -28.32 -86.70
N SER A 56 -38.90 -27.01 -86.94
CA SER A 56 -40.17 -26.28 -86.88
C SER A 56 -41.25 -26.81 -87.83
N ASP A 57 -40.86 -27.31 -89.00
CA ASP A 57 -41.79 -27.82 -90.02
C ASP A 57 -42.23 -29.28 -89.79
N SER A 58 -41.63 -30.01 -88.84
CA SER A 58 -41.81 -31.46 -88.65
C SER A 58 -42.30 -31.88 -87.26
N ILE A 59 -42.59 -30.92 -86.37
CA ILE A 59 -43.07 -31.21 -85.01
C ILE A 59 -44.59 -31.26 -84.98
N ILE A 60 -45.15 -32.46 -84.72
CA ILE A 60 -46.54 -32.66 -84.33
C ILE A 60 -46.54 -32.93 -82.82
N ILE A 61 -47.21 -32.12 -82.01
CA ILE A 61 -47.29 -32.28 -80.55
C ILE A 61 -48.66 -32.85 -80.20
N ASP A 62 -48.72 -34.15 -79.90
CA ASP A 62 -49.85 -34.77 -79.19
C ASP A 62 -49.36 -35.22 -77.81
N HIS A 63 -50.01 -34.72 -76.76
CA HIS A 63 -49.60 -34.93 -75.38
C HIS A 63 -49.90 -36.35 -74.84
N SER A 64 -50.65 -37.14 -75.61
CA SER A 64 -51.23 -38.43 -75.18
C SER A 64 -50.38 -39.66 -75.55
N ASP A 65 -49.44 -39.53 -76.49
CA ASP A 65 -48.74 -40.68 -77.10
C ASP A 65 -47.28 -40.80 -76.63
N PRO A 66 -46.88 -41.90 -75.96
CA PRO A 66 -45.51 -42.12 -75.50
C PRO A 66 -44.48 -42.26 -76.64
N VAL A 67 -44.89 -42.63 -77.86
CA VAL A 67 -43.97 -42.78 -79.01
C VAL A 67 -43.47 -41.41 -79.49
N LEU A 68 -44.33 -40.41 -79.46
CA LEU A 68 -43.99 -39.02 -79.78
C LEU A 68 -43.01 -38.42 -78.75
N TRP A 69 -43.13 -38.78 -77.48
CA TRP A 69 -42.18 -38.38 -76.44
C TRP A 69 -40.77 -38.95 -76.64
N ALA A 70 -40.67 -40.19 -77.14
CA ALA A 70 -39.38 -40.78 -77.51
C ALA A 70 -38.73 -40.01 -78.68
N ALA A 71 -39.50 -39.65 -79.70
CA ALA A 71 -39.02 -38.86 -80.84
C ALA A 71 -38.57 -37.44 -80.43
N VAL A 72 -39.29 -36.78 -79.51
CA VAL A 72 -38.90 -35.49 -78.93
C VAL A 72 -37.57 -35.62 -78.18
N LYS A 73 -37.40 -36.65 -77.36
CA LYS A 73 -36.14 -36.91 -76.64
C LYS A 73 -34.96 -37.12 -77.59
N ASP A 74 -35.15 -37.87 -78.67
CA ASP A 74 -34.10 -38.13 -79.66
C ASP A 74 -33.72 -36.87 -80.44
N THR A 75 -34.71 -36.02 -80.77
CA THR A 75 -34.52 -34.73 -81.46
C THR A 75 -33.71 -33.74 -80.60
N PHE A 76 -33.99 -33.65 -79.30
CA PHE A 76 -33.31 -32.74 -78.37
C PHE A 76 -32.13 -33.37 -77.62
N SER A 77 -31.75 -34.61 -77.96
CA SER A 77 -30.70 -35.39 -77.28
C SER A 77 -29.35 -34.67 -77.23
N VAL A 78 -28.96 -33.97 -78.30
CA VAL A 78 -27.69 -33.22 -78.40
C VAL A 78 -27.69 -32.02 -77.44
N THR A 79 -28.80 -31.29 -77.36
CA THR A 79 -28.94 -30.16 -76.42
C THR A 79 -28.88 -30.64 -74.98
N ILE A 80 -29.62 -31.70 -74.63
CA ILE A 80 -29.62 -32.30 -73.28
C ILE A 80 -28.22 -32.85 -72.92
N GLY A 81 -27.56 -33.55 -73.86
CA GLY A 81 -26.22 -34.10 -73.66
C GLY A 81 -25.14 -33.04 -73.49
N SER A 82 -25.18 -31.99 -74.32
CA SER A 82 -24.25 -30.85 -74.20
C SER A 82 -24.39 -30.14 -72.87
N PHE A 83 -25.63 -29.91 -72.41
CA PHE A 83 -25.90 -29.34 -71.09
C PHE A 83 -25.30 -30.21 -69.96
N GLY A 84 -25.48 -31.53 -70.02
CA GLY A 84 -24.89 -32.46 -69.03
C GLY A 84 -23.36 -32.37 -68.95
N ILE A 85 -22.68 -32.31 -70.10
CA ILE A 85 -21.20 -32.21 -70.17
C ILE A 85 -20.73 -30.85 -69.62
N PHE A 86 -21.37 -29.75 -70.03
CA PHE A 86 -21.01 -28.42 -69.55
C PHE A 86 -21.32 -28.24 -68.06
N ALA A 87 -22.43 -28.82 -67.58
CA ALA A 87 -22.78 -28.83 -66.16
C ALA A 87 -21.72 -29.57 -65.33
N ALA A 88 -21.23 -30.72 -65.81
CA ALA A 88 -20.15 -31.46 -65.16
C ALA A 88 -18.83 -30.68 -65.13
N LEU A 89 -18.44 -30.06 -66.25
CA LEU A 89 -17.21 -29.24 -66.34
C LEU A 89 -17.28 -28.02 -65.42
N THR A 90 -18.41 -27.33 -65.39
CA THR A 90 -18.65 -26.18 -64.50
C THR A 90 -18.68 -26.61 -63.04
N GLY A 91 -19.25 -27.78 -62.72
CA GLY A 91 -19.18 -28.37 -61.40
C GLY A 91 -17.74 -28.60 -60.94
N MET A 92 -16.90 -29.23 -61.77
CA MET A 92 -15.48 -29.48 -61.48
C MET A 92 -14.69 -28.19 -61.28
N LEU A 93 -14.92 -27.17 -62.12
CA LEU A 93 -14.29 -25.85 -61.97
C LEU A 93 -14.76 -25.12 -60.70
N GLY A 94 -16.04 -25.27 -60.34
CA GLY A 94 -16.61 -24.74 -59.11
C GLY A 94 -15.99 -25.35 -57.85
N PHE A 95 -15.78 -26.67 -57.85
CA PHE A 95 -15.05 -27.36 -56.78
C PHE A 95 -13.60 -26.88 -56.66
N ASN A 96 -12.89 -26.71 -57.79
CA ASN A 96 -11.52 -26.19 -57.79
C ASN A 96 -11.46 -24.75 -57.23
N HIS A 97 -12.39 -23.88 -57.62
CA HIS A 97 -12.49 -22.53 -57.06
C HIS A 97 -12.73 -22.56 -55.53
N ARG A 98 -13.68 -23.39 -55.05
CA ARG A 98 -13.96 -23.55 -53.62
C ARG A 98 -12.76 -24.10 -52.85
N ALA A 99 -12.03 -25.07 -53.42
CA ALA A 99 -10.82 -25.61 -52.80
C ALA A 99 -9.74 -24.54 -52.62
N LYS A 100 -9.51 -23.70 -53.63
CA LYS A 100 -8.56 -22.57 -53.53
C LYS A 100 -9.03 -21.50 -52.55
N GLN A 101 -10.33 -21.27 -52.45
CA GLN A 101 -10.90 -20.34 -51.47
C GLN A 101 -10.70 -20.83 -50.03
N LEU A 102 -10.84 -22.14 -49.80
CA LEU A 102 -10.59 -22.76 -48.50
C LEU A 102 -9.12 -22.64 -48.08
N ASP A 103 -8.19 -22.93 -49.00
CA ASP A 103 -6.74 -22.79 -48.79
C ASP A 103 -6.37 -21.35 -48.38
N LEU A 104 -6.98 -20.36 -49.04
CA LEU A 104 -6.82 -18.95 -48.69
C LEU A 104 -7.38 -18.61 -47.29
N GLN A 105 -8.52 -19.18 -46.91
CA GLN A 105 -9.07 -18.98 -45.55
C GLN A 105 -8.15 -19.58 -44.48
N GLN A 106 -7.58 -20.75 -44.73
CA GLN A 106 -6.61 -21.38 -43.84
C GLN A 106 -5.35 -20.50 -43.66
N LEU A 107 -4.82 -19.92 -44.75
CA LEU A 107 -3.70 -18.99 -44.66
C LEU A 107 -4.04 -17.72 -43.87
N ARG A 108 -5.25 -17.17 -44.06
CA ARG A 108 -5.72 -16.01 -43.28
C ARG A 108 -5.86 -16.33 -41.78
N ALA A 109 -6.36 -17.51 -41.45
CA ALA A 109 -6.43 -17.98 -40.06
C ALA A 109 -5.03 -18.15 -39.46
N SER A 110 -4.10 -18.79 -40.18
CA SER A 110 -2.69 -18.90 -39.77
C SER A 110 -2.05 -17.53 -39.51
N LYS A 111 -2.28 -16.54 -40.39
CA LYS A 111 -1.83 -15.16 -40.18
C LYS A 111 -2.35 -14.56 -38.88
N GLN A 112 -3.63 -14.77 -38.55
CA GLN A 112 -4.24 -14.26 -37.32
C GLN A 112 -3.63 -14.93 -36.08
N THR A 113 -3.37 -16.24 -36.13
CA THR A 113 -2.71 -16.98 -35.04
C THR A 113 -1.31 -16.40 -34.79
N ILE A 114 -0.48 -16.27 -35.82
CA ILE A 114 0.88 -15.72 -35.70
C ILE A 114 0.86 -14.29 -35.15
N MET A 115 -0.09 -13.46 -35.62
CA MET A 115 -0.24 -12.08 -35.13
C MET A 115 -0.62 -12.05 -33.65
N THR A 116 -1.52 -12.94 -33.22
CA THR A 116 -1.94 -13.04 -31.82
C THR A 116 -0.80 -13.48 -30.92
N GLU A 117 0.00 -14.45 -31.37
CA GLU A 117 1.20 -14.91 -30.65
C GLU A 117 2.23 -13.78 -30.51
N LEU A 118 2.46 -13.00 -31.58
CA LEU A 118 3.34 -11.84 -31.52
C LEU A 118 2.84 -10.76 -30.55
N GLN A 119 1.53 -10.50 -30.53
CA GLN A 119 0.93 -9.56 -29.58
C GLN A 119 1.04 -10.04 -28.14
N PHE A 120 0.85 -11.34 -27.91
CA PHE A 120 1.02 -11.95 -26.61
C PHE A 120 2.45 -11.81 -26.09
N GLU A 121 3.45 -12.11 -26.91
CA GLU A 121 4.87 -11.94 -26.55
C GLU A 121 5.21 -10.48 -26.21
N LEU A 122 4.75 -9.52 -27.01
CA LEU A 122 4.95 -8.10 -26.72
C LEU A 122 4.27 -7.67 -25.41
N SER A 123 3.06 -8.16 -25.16
CA SER A 123 2.33 -7.90 -23.91
C SER A 123 3.05 -8.50 -22.70
N ASN A 124 3.62 -9.70 -22.84
CA ASN A 124 4.40 -10.35 -21.80
C ASN A 124 5.67 -9.53 -21.45
N ASP A 125 6.37 -9.02 -22.46
CA ASP A 125 7.52 -8.14 -22.25
C ASP A 125 7.12 -6.82 -21.55
N GLN A 126 6.02 -6.20 -21.96
CA GLN A 126 5.49 -5.00 -21.32
C GLN A 126 5.09 -5.26 -19.86
N PHE A 127 4.45 -6.39 -19.58
CA PHE A 127 4.09 -6.79 -18.23
C PHE A 127 5.33 -6.98 -17.35
N LYS A 128 6.38 -7.64 -17.85
CA LYS A 128 7.66 -7.79 -17.13
C LYS A 128 8.30 -6.44 -16.81
N LEU A 129 8.29 -5.49 -17.76
CA LEU A 129 8.81 -4.15 -17.55
C LEU A 129 7.97 -3.36 -16.52
N ALA A 130 6.65 -3.44 -16.62
CA ALA A 130 5.74 -2.81 -15.65
C ALA A 130 5.95 -3.36 -14.24
N ASN A 131 6.10 -4.68 -14.10
CA ASN A 131 6.37 -5.31 -12.81
C ASN A 131 7.73 -4.87 -12.22
N LYS A 132 8.76 -4.72 -13.06
CA LYS A 132 10.05 -4.14 -12.64
C LYS A 132 9.91 -2.69 -12.17
N GLN A 133 9.15 -1.86 -12.88
CA GLN A 133 8.90 -0.47 -12.50
C GLN A 133 8.12 -0.37 -11.18
N PHE A 134 7.11 -1.22 -10.99
CA PHE A 134 6.37 -1.31 -9.74
C PHE A 134 7.28 -1.69 -8.55
N ASN A 135 8.17 -2.67 -8.74
CA ASN A 135 9.13 -3.05 -7.72
C ASN A 135 10.12 -1.92 -7.38
N LEU A 136 10.58 -1.16 -8.38
CA LEU A 136 11.44 0.01 -8.13
C LEU A 136 10.68 1.12 -7.39
N ALA A 137 9.45 1.41 -7.79
CA ALA A 137 8.60 2.42 -7.14
C ALA A 137 8.29 2.05 -5.69
N THR A 138 8.01 0.79 -5.40
CA THR A 138 7.78 0.33 -4.01
C THR A 138 9.03 0.45 -3.14
N VAL A 139 10.21 0.12 -3.66
CA VAL A 139 11.48 0.30 -2.95
C VAL A 139 11.79 1.78 -2.69
N GLN A 140 11.57 2.64 -3.70
CA GLN A 140 11.74 4.08 -3.57
C GLN A 140 10.76 4.67 -2.54
N ASN A 141 9.50 4.25 -2.57
CA ASN A 141 8.50 4.69 -1.61
C ASN A 141 8.90 4.32 -0.18
N LYS A 142 9.31 3.06 0.07
CA LYS A 142 9.82 2.63 1.39
C LYS A 142 11.01 3.46 1.88
N THR A 143 11.94 3.77 0.98
CA THR A 143 13.12 4.60 1.32
C THR A 143 12.73 6.03 1.65
N ASN A 144 11.80 6.61 0.88
CA ASN A 144 11.30 7.96 1.11
C ASN A 144 10.51 8.05 2.41
N GLN A 145 9.66 7.08 2.70
CA GLN A 145 8.93 6.99 3.96
C GLN A 145 9.90 6.89 5.15
N ALA A 146 10.96 6.08 5.06
CA ALA A 146 11.98 6.00 6.12
C ALA A 146 12.71 7.34 6.34
N ARG A 147 12.97 8.09 5.26
CA ARG A 147 13.58 9.43 5.36
C ARG A 147 12.64 10.46 5.99
N GLU A 148 11.37 10.43 5.62
CA GLU A 148 10.35 11.30 6.19
C GLU A 148 10.14 11.02 7.68
N ASN A 149 10.01 9.75 8.07
CA ASN A 149 9.94 9.32 9.46
C ASN A 149 11.13 9.82 10.28
N LEU A 150 12.35 9.67 9.76
CA LEU A 150 13.56 10.13 10.41
C LEU A 150 13.56 11.66 10.60
N LYS A 151 13.15 12.40 9.56
CA LYS A 151 13.07 13.86 9.60
C LYS A 151 12.07 14.33 10.67
N LEU A 152 10.85 13.80 10.63
CA LEU A 152 9.79 14.13 11.59
C LEU A 152 10.21 13.81 13.03
N TYR A 153 10.90 12.68 13.24
CA TYR A 153 11.43 12.32 14.54
C TYR A 153 12.39 13.40 15.09
N TYR A 154 13.39 13.83 14.31
CA TYR A 154 14.34 14.84 14.77
C TYR A 154 13.72 16.24 14.91
N GLU A 155 12.75 16.59 14.07
CA GLU A 155 11.98 17.84 14.22
C GLU A 155 11.22 17.85 15.54
N HIS A 156 10.55 16.75 15.90
CA HIS A 156 9.81 16.65 17.15
C HIS A 156 10.72 16.64 18.38
N VAL A 157 11.88 15.97 18.34
CA VAL A 157 12.89 16.04 19.40
C VAL A 157 13.34 17.48 19.62
N LYS A 158 13.60 18.23 18.54
CA LYS A 158 14.02 19.63 18.64
C LYS A 158 12.94 20.52 19.23
N ILE A 159 11.68 20.34 18.81
CA ILE A 159 10.53 21.06 19.39
C ILE A 159 10.45 20.78 20.88
N PHE A 160 10.55 19.52 21.28
CA PHE A 160 10.54 19.13 22.69
C PHE A 160 11.69 19.76 23.48
N GLU A 161 12.92 19.78 22.94
CA GLU A 161 14.06 20.47 23.57
C GLU A 161 13.78 21.96 23.81
N THR A 162 13.18 22.64 22.83
CA THR A 162 12.78 24.06 22.99
C THR A 162 11.68 24.25 24.03
N GLU A 163 10.69 23.36 24.09
CA GLU A 163 9.65 23.37 25.14
C GLU A 163 10.25 23.15 26.53
N LEU A 164 11.23 22.25 26.68
CA LEU A 164 11.94 22.05 27.94
C LEU A 164 12.64 23.32 28.42
N GLU A 165 13.33 24.04 27.52
CA GLU A 165 13.97 25.32 27.83
C GLU A 165 12.95 26.37 28.26
N HIS A 166 11.82 26.47 27.56
CA HIS A 166 10.74 27.40 27.92
C HIS A 166 10.11 27.10 29.28
N ILE A 167 9.91 25.82 29.60
CA ILE A 167 9.39 25.40 30.91
C ILE A 167 10.41 25.73 32.01
N ALA A 168 11.69 25.42 31.80
CA ALA A 168 12.76 25.72 32.74
C ALA A 168 12.80 27.23 33.06
N ASP A 169 12.85 28.08 32.04
CA ASP A 169 12.82 29.55 32.19
C ASP A 169 11.61 30.04 32.98
N ARG A 170 10.43 29.47 32.72
CA ARG A 170 9.18 29.85 33.39
C ARG A 170 9.21 29.47 34.86
N LEU A 171 9.71 28.28 35.19
CA LEU A 171 9.81 27.79 36.55
C LEU A 171 10.88 28.54 37.35
N GLU A 172 12.03 28.86 36.76
CA GLU A 172 13.04 29.70 37.41
C GLU A 172 12.47 31.07 37.83
N ARG A 173 11.65 31.69 36.95
CA ARG A 173 10.94 32.94 37.29
C ARG A 173 9.90 32.76 38.38
N LEU A 174 9.23 31.60 38.44
CA LEU A 174 8.22 31.30 39.46
C LEU A 174 8.86 31.09 40.84
N HIS A 175 9.95 30.36 40.91
CA HIS A 175 10.64 30.02 42.16
C HIS A 175 11.63 31.10 42.62
N GLY A 176 12.05 32.00 41.72
CA GLY A 176 12.97 33.09 42.03
C GLY A 176 14.44 32.67 42.18
N GLU A 177 14.74 31.40 41.92
CA GLU A 177 16.08 30.82 41.96
C GLU A 177 16.30 29.92 40.73
N PRO A 178 17.53 29.88 40.18
CA PRO A 178 17.86 28.97 39.10
C PRO A 178 17.81 27.52 39.60
N HIS A 179 17.20 26.65 38.81
CA HIS A 179 17.15 25.23 39.12
C HIS A 179 18.54 24.59 39.01
N ASN A 180 18.91 23.73 39.98
CA ASN A 180 20.17 22.97 39.95
C ASN A 180 20.03 21.62 39.21
N LEU A 181 18.94 21.43 38.46
CA LEU A 181 18.63 20.17 37.81
C LEU A 181 19.43 20.00 36.52
N GLY A 182 20.14 18.88 36.40
CA GLY A 182 20.75 18.48 35.14
C GLY A 182 19.72 17.76 34.28
N ILE A 183 18.97 18.51 33.47
CA ILE A 183 17.94 17.99 32.57
C ILE A 183 18.60 17.31 31.36
N ASP A 184 18.45 16.00 31.23
CA ASP A 184 18.83 15.26 30.02
C ASP A 184 17.62 15.16 29.07
N SER A 185 17.54 16.11 28.13
CA SER A 185 16.44 16.21 27.16
C SER A 185 16.22 14.92 26.36
N ARG A 186 17.31 14.21 26.02
CA ARG A 186 17.25 13.00 25.20
C ARG A 186 16.71 11.83 26.00
N GLN A 187 17.10 11.72 27.26
CA GLN A 187 16.57 10.69 28.15
C GLN A 187 15.08 10.95 28.42
N LEU A 188 14.70 12.20 28.76
CA LEU A 188 13.30 12.58 28.98
C LEU A 188 12.43 12.28 27.75
N TYR A 189 12.92 12.61 26.55
CA TYR A 189 12.20 12.32 25.32
C TYR A 189 11.96 10.80 25.15
N LYS A 190 12.99 9.98 25.38
CA LYS A 190 12.85 8.51 25.28
C LYS A 190 11.89 7.96 26.35
N THR A 191 11.90 8.54 27.54
CA THR A 191 11.04 8.10 28.65
C THR A 191 9.57 8.46 28.40
N PHE A 192 9.28 9.65 27.89
CA PHE A 192 7.89 10.11 27.71
C PHE A 192 7.29 9.81 26.34
N PHE A 193 8.11 9.56 25.33
CA PHE A 193 7.68 9.25 23.96
C PHE A 193 8.14 7.87 23.49
N VAL A 194 7.82 6.83 24.27
CA VAL A 194 8.26 5.44 24.05
C VAL A 194 7.90 4.90 22.66
N ASN A 195 6.79 5.37 22.08
CA ASN A 195 6.31 4.94 20.77
C ASN A 195 7.01 5.64 19.60
N ASN A 196 7.69 6.77 19.84
CA ASN A 196 8.36 7.53 18.80
C ASN A 196 9.73 6.92 18.53
N SER A 197 10.10 6.76 17.26
CA SER A 197 11.41 6.23 16.89
C SER A 197 11.89 6.79 15.55
N PRO A 198 13.22 6.76 15.30
CA PRO A 198 13.77 7.12 13.99
C PRO A 198 13.21 6.28 12.82
N VAL A 199 12.70 5.07 13.11
CA VAL A 199 12.20 4.12 12.11
C VAL A 199 10.73 4.39 11.79
N ASN A 200 9.91 4.55 12.83
CA ASN A 200 8.46 4.72 12.68
C ASN A 200 8.00 6.20 12.66
N GLY A 201 8.92 7.13 12.95
CA GLY A 201 8.62 8.55 13.06
C GLY A 201 7.97 8.92 14.39
N VAL A 202 7.06 9.89 14.33
CA VAL A 202 6.30 10.40 15.47
C VAL A 202 4.91 9.77 15.44
N LEU A 203 4.60 8.95 16.44
CA LEU A 203 3.30 8.29 16.62
C LEU A 203 2.45 8.97 17.70
N ALA A 204 3.10 9.60 18.68
CA ALA A 204 2.46 10.37 19.74
C ALA A 204 3.11 11.76 19.84
N HIS A 205 2.27 12.79 19.92
CA HIS A 205 2.68 14.18 20.07
C HIS A 205 2.66 14.66 21.52
N ASP A 206 1.85 14.01 22.36
CA ASP A 206 1.74 14.33 23.77
C ASP A 206 2.63 13.39 24.60
N PRO A 207 3.34 13.92 25.62
CA PRO A 207 4.14 13.09 26.52
C PRO A 207 3.24 12.21 27.37
N VAL A 208 3.68 10.97 27.63
CA VAL A 208 2.95 10.00 28.44
C VAL A 208 3.80 9.55 29.62
N TRP A 209 3.17 9.28 30.76
CA TRP A 209 3.86 8.71 31.91
C TRP A 209 4.49 7.35 31.54
N PRO A 210 5.75 7.09 31.89
CA PRO A 210 6.44 5.85 31.51
C PRO A 210 5.77 4.61 32.10
N ILE A 211 5.56 3.59 31.27
CA ILE A 211 4.91 2.32 31.65
C ILE A 211 5.82 1.45 32.54
N GLU A 212 7.14 1.62 32.41
CA GLU A 212 8.16 0.82 33.11
C GLU A 212 9.00 1.64 34.09
N ALA A 213 8.40 2.63 34.77
CA ALA A 213 9.11 3.32 35.86
C ALA A 213 9.36 2.32 37.00
N ASN A 214 10.57 1.79 37.09
CA ASN A 214 10.96 0.95 38.22
C ASN A 214 10.90 1.79 39.50
N SER A 215 10.02 1.40 40.41
CA SER A 215 10.01 1.94 41.77
C SER A 215 11.18 1.42 42.60
N TRP A 216 11.42 2.08 43.72
CA TRP A 216 12.38 1.68 44.74
C TRP A 216 12.11 0.31 45.38
N GLU A 217 10.92 -0.27 45.23
CA GLU A 217 10.61 -1.65 45.67
C GLU A 217 10.77 -2.70 44.55
N GLY A 218 11.31 -2.32 43.39
CA GLY A 218 11.41 -3.22 42.22
C GLY A 218 10.07 -3.51 41.54
N MET A 219 9.01 -2.78 41.92
CA MET A 219 7.70 -2.83 41.24
C MET A 219 7.65 -1.81 40.09
N SER A 220 7.10 -2.16 38.93
CA SER A 220 6.91 -1.20 37.85
C SER A 220 5.68 -0.31 38.11
N CYS A 221 5.88 1.00 38.17
CA CYS A 221 4.83 2.00 38.30
C CYS A 221 4.40 2.50 36.91
N GLY A 222 3.49 1.78 36.26
CA GLY A 222 3.02 2.15 34.92
C GLY A 222 2.08 3.37 34.86
N SER A 223 1.88 4.08 35.97
CA SER A 223 1.10 5.32 36.01
C SER A 223 1.54 6.23 37.15
N PHE A 224 1.28 7.53 37.01
CA PHE A 224 1.51 8.48 38.10
C PHE A 224 0.73 8.12 39.37
N GLN A 225 -0.50 7.60 39.24
CA GLN A 225 -1.30 7.19 40.39
C GLN A 225 -0.62 6.07 41.18
N CYS A 226 0.05 5.15 40.50
CA CYS A 226 0.84 4.11 41.13
C CYS A 226 2.01 4.71 41.92
N TYR A 227 2.77 5.63 41.29
CA TYR A 227 3.85 6.37 41.94
C TYR A 227 3.35 7.13 43.19
N LEU A 228 2.27 7.89 43.07
CA LEU A 228 1.65 8.63 44.19
C LEU A 228 1.20 7.70 45.33
N ASN A 229 0.63 6.54 45.01
CA ASN A 229 0.23 5.56 46.02
C ASN A 229 1.43 5.01 46.80
N GLN A 230 2.61 4.89 46.17
CA GLN A 230 3.82 4.49 46.89
C GLN A 230 4.30 5.57 47.85
N LEU A 231 4.22 6.85 47.50
CA LEU A 231 4.51 7.94 48.45
C LEU A 231 3.55 7.89 49.65
N LYS A 232 2.26 7.65 49.41
CA LYS A 232 1.28 7.47 50.49
C LYS A 232 1.59 6.28 51.40
N LEU A 233 2.19 5.22 50.85
CA LEU A 233 2.66 4.08 51.65
C LEU A 233 3.83 4.47 52.55
N TYR A 234 4.77 5.30 52.10
CA TYR A 234 5.82 5.82 52.99
C TYR A 234 5.23 6.61 54.16
N ILE A 235 4.25 7.48 53.90
CA ILE A 235 3.57 8.24 54.97
C ILE A 235 2.89 7.29 55.94
N LYS A 236 2.15 6.30 55.44
CA LYS A 236 1.45 5.33 56.29
C LYS A 236 2.40 4.46 57.11
N ASN A 237 3.54 4.09 56.52
CA ASN A 237 4.57 3.26 57.15
C ASN A 237 5.61 4.10 57.90
N TYR A 238 5.43 5.42 58.00
CA TYR A 238 6.32 6.30 58.71
C TYR A 238 6.35 5.86 60.18
N PRO A 239 7.48 5.35 60.68
CA PRO A 239 7.55 4.92 62.05
C PRO A 239 7.50 6.15 62.94
N LEU A 240 6.70 6.13 64.02
CA LEU A 240 6.86 7.06 65.13
C LEU A 240 8.24 6.78 65.76
N LEU A 241 9.28 7.42 65.25
CA LEU A 241 10.65 7.13 65.65
C LEU A 241 10.98 7.83 66.99
N PRO A 242 11.84 7.20 67.81
CA PRO A 242 12.08 7.64 69.18
C PRO A 242 12.99 8.87 69.29
N ASP A 243 13.74 9.23 68.23
CA ASP A 243 14.64 10.39 68.22
C ASP A 243 14.79 11.02 66.82
N ALA A 244 15.22 12.29 66.82
CA ALA A 244 15.37 13.11 65.61
C ALA A 244 16.44 12.60 64.62
N MET A 245 17.37 11.75 65.06
CA MET A 245 18.43 11.20 64.20
C MET A 245 17.92 10.00 63.41
N ALA A 246 17.07 9.18 64.03
CA ALA A 246 16.34 8.13 63.36
C ALA A 246 15.38 8.70 62.31
N ASP A 247 14.65 9.78 62.64
CA ASP A 247 13.77 10.50 61.70
C ASP A 247 14.55 10.99 60.48
N PHE A 248 15.64 11.72 60.69
CA PHE A 248 16.49 12.21 59.60
C PHE A 248 16.99 11.07 58.70
N LYS A 249 17.41 9.94 59.28
CA LYS A 249 17.89 8.79 58.49
C LYS A 249 16.77 8.13 57.67
N TYR A 250 15.56 8.08 58.21
CA TYR A 250 14.40 7.57 57.48
C TYR A 250 14.06 8.49 56.31
N GLU A 251 13.92 9.80 56.57
CA GLU A 251 13.62 10.79 55.54
C GLU A 251 14.68 10.81 54.43
N VAL A 252 15.98 10.70 54.75
CA VAL A 252 17.05 10.61 53.75
C VAL A 252 16.87 9.40 52.84
N ARG A 253 16.47 8.25 53.38
CA ARG A 253 16.20 7.06 52.56
C ARG A 253 15.01 7.30 51.62
N VAL A 254 13.90 7.80 52.15
CA VAL A 254 12.70 8.10 51.36
C VAL A 254 13.01 9.12 50.26
N LEU A 255 13.78 10.16 50.58
CA LEU A 255 14.22 11.17 49.63
C LEU A 255 15.06 10.56 48.50
N VAL A 256 16.03 9.71 48.82
CA VAL A 256 16.85 9.02 47.82
C VAL A 256 16.00 8.16 46.90
N ASP A 257 15.03 7.43 47.44
CA ASP A 257 14.11 6.59 46.67
C ASP A 257 13.26 7.41 45.71
N ILE A 258 12.56 8.44 46.22
CA ILE A 258 11.70 9.33 45.42
C ILE A 258 12.50 10.07 44.35
N TYR A 259 13.64 10.66 44.74
CA TYR A 259 14.49 11.46 43.85
C TYR A 259 15.09 10.61 42.73
N ASN A 260 15.61 9.42 43.06
CA ASN A 260 16.23 8.57 42.05
C ASN A 260 15.21 8.02 41.05
N THR A 261 13.96 7.78 41.45
CA THR A 261 12.90 7.41 40.50
C THR A 261 12.66 8.51 39.46
N LEU A 262 12.57 9.78 39.87
CA LEU A 262 12.39 10.89 38.92
C LEU A 262 13.67 11.18 38.12
N ALA A 263 14.85 11.07 38.76
CA ALA A 263 16.13 11.23 38.08
C ALA A 263 16.34 10.19 36.97
N ASN A 264 15.81 8.97 37.12
CA ASN A 264 15.84 7.94 36.07
C ASN A 264 15.06 8.33 34.80
N PHE A 265 14.10 9.25 34.90
CA PHE A 265 13.44 9.81 33.71
C PHE A 265 14.35 10.77 32.94
N GLY A 266 15.42 11.26 33.57
CA GLY A 266 16.34 12.25 33.00
C GLY A 266 16.36 13.58 33.74
N PHE A 267 15.71 13.69 34.91
CA PHE A 267 15.60 14.96 35.64
C PHE A 267 16.83 15.38 36.45
N ALA A 268 17.81 14.52 36.70
CA ALA A 268 19.06 14.89 37.38
C ALA A 268 20.03 13.70 37.38
N LYS A 269 21.17 13.88 38.06
CA LYS A 269 22.03 12.75 38.46
C LYS A 269 21.46 12.04 39.69
N LEU A 270 21.62 10.73 39.73
CA LEU A 270 21.26 9.91 40.89
C LEU A 270 22.04 10.32 42.15
N ILE A 271 21.37 10.28 43.29
CA ILE A 271 21.92 10.62 44.60
C ILE A 271 22.08 9.37 45.47
N LYS A 272 23.00 9.42 46.45
CA LYS A 272 23.26 8.32 47.39
C LYS A 272 22.94 8.77 48.81
N GLU A 273 22.45 7.89 49.66
CA GLU A 273 22.18 8.22 51.08
C GLU A 273 23.40 8.87 51.76
N LYS A 274 24.60 8.33 51.51
CA LYS A 274 25.86 8.83 52.09
C LYS A 274 26.23 10.26 51.68
N SER A 275 25.62 10.81 50.63
CA SER A 275 25.86 12.21 50.21
C SER A 275 24.98 13.22 50.94
N ILE A 276 23.99 12.78 51.71
CA ILE A 276 23.11 13.66 52.49
C ILE A 276 23.52 13.52 53.96
N THR A 277 24.45 14.38 54.38
CA THR A 277 25.01 14.37 55.75
C THR A 277 24.34 15.33 56.70
N ASP A 278 23.56 16.28 56.18
CA ASP A 278 22.99 17.39 56.92
C ASP A 278 21.66 17.85 56.32
N GLN A 279 20.89 18.57 57.13
CA GLN A 279 19.57 19.09 56.78
C GLN A 279 19.58 20.09 55.61
N LYS A 280 20.64 20.87 55.44
CA LYS A 280 20.74 21.84 54.33
C LYS A 280 20.86 21.11 53.00
N THR A 281 21.65 20.04 52.96
CA THR A 281 21.77 19.19 51.78
C THR A 281 20.46 18.46 51.47
N GLN A 282 19.77 17.95 52.50
CA GLN A 282 18.44 17.34 52.36
C GLN A 282 17.42 18.34 51.78
N PHE A 283 17.37 19.56 52.32
CA PHE A 283 16.46 20.62 51.88
C PHE A 283 16.64 20.99 50.40
N LYS A 284 17.90 21.03 49.93
CA LYS A 284 18.19 21.27 48.51
C LYS A 284 17.51 20.24 47.61
N TYR A 285 17.65 18.95 47.94
CA TYR A 285 17.04 17.88 47.14
C TYR A 285 15.52 17.83 47.25
N VAL A 286 14.94 18.22 48.39
CA VAL A 286 13.48 18.39 48.51
C VAL A 286 12.99 19.53 47.61
N THR A 287 13.72 20.64 47.54
CA THR A 287 13.40 21.75 46.64
C THR A 287 13.49 21.32 45.17
N ASP A 288 14.53 20.56 44.82
CA ASP A 288 14.68 19.97 43.49
C ASP A 288 13.50 19.04 43.14
N LEU A 289 12.96 18.24 44.09
CA LEU A 289 11.76 17.43 43.88
C LEU A 289 10.52 18.27 43.56
N VAL A 290 10.31 19.37 44.30
CA VAL A 290 9.19 20.29 44.05
C VAL A 290 9.28 20.82 42.61
N PHE A 291 10.47 21.23 42.19
CA PHE A 291 10.69 21.69 40.82
C PHE A 291 10.41 20.60 39.79
N MET A 292 10.83 19.35 40.03
CA MET A 292 10.51 18.22 39.15
C MET A 292 9.00 18.00 39.01
N TYR A 293 8.22 18.11 40.09
CA TYR A 293 6.76 17.98 40.03
C TYR A 293 6.10 19.11 39.26
N ASP A 294 6.56 20.34 39.45
CA ASP A 294 6.08 21.50 38.69
C ASP A 294 6.44 21.38 37.21
N PHE A 295 7.62 20.86 36.90
CA PHE A 295 8.05 20.55 35.54
C PHE A 295 7.15 19.51 34.87
N LEU A 296 6.88 18.40 35.55
CA LEU A 296 5.98 17.35 35.07
C LEU A 296 4.54 17.86 34.86
N ASN A 297 4.07 18.79 35.69
CA ASN A 297 2.77 19.44 35.50
C ASN A 297 2.77 20.37 34.26
N GLN A 298 3.82 21.16 34.05
CA GLN A 298 3.93 22.03 32.86
C GLN A 298 4.04 21.21 31.56
N LEU A 299 4.68 20.05 31.60
CA LEU A 299 4.70 19.09 30.49
C LEU A 299 3.34 18.43 30.21
N GLY A 300 2.32 18.63 31.07
CA GLY A 300 1.02 17.99 30.93
C GLY A 300 0.97 16.52 31.37
N LEU A 301 2.05 16.00 31.97
CA LEU A 301 2.10 14.64 32.51
C LEU A 301 1.28 14.49 33.79
N LEU A 302 1.08 15.59 34.53
CA LEU A 302 0.31 15.65 35.77
C LEU A 302 -0.80 16.68 35.65
N SER A 303 -1.99 16.34 36.13
CA SER A 303 -3.02 17.35 36.39
C SER A 303 -2.64 18.24 37.59
N LEU A 304 -3.20 19.44 37.67
CA LEU A 304 -2.98 20.34 38.80
C LEU A 304 -3.37 19.70 40.15
N ALA A 305 -4.44 18.89 40.16
CA ALA A 305 -4.88 18.17 41.35
C ALA A 305 -3.83 17.14 41.81
N GLN A 306 -3.32 16.33 40.88
CA GLN A 306 -2.25 15.36 41.12
C GLN A 306 -0.96 16.01 41.62
N ARG A 307 -0.60 17.17 41.04
CA ARG A 307 0.55 17.98 41.47
C ARG A 307 0.38 18.46 42.91
N ASN A 308 -0.78 18.98 43.28
CA ASN A 308 -1.04 19.45 44.64
C ASN A 308 -1.07 18.30 45.64
N GLU A 309 -1.63 17.15 45.25
CA GLU A 309 -1.69 15.96 46.09
C GLU A 309 -0.30 15.40 46.38
N ILE A 310 0.57 15.32 45.36
CA ILE A 310 1.93 14.81 45.58
C ILE A 310 2.77 15.76 46.43
N LEU A 311 2.63 17.07 46.24
CA LEU A 311 3.27 18.07 47.11
C LEU A 311 2.79 17.97 48.55
N GLY A 312 1.50 17.69 48.78
CA GLY A 312 0.97 17.40 50.11
C GLY A 312 1.61 16.16 50.72
N CYS A 313 1.76 15.08 49.95
CA CYS A 313 2.48 13.90 50.42
C CYS A 313 3.96 14.19 50.73
N THR A 314 4.65 14.97 49.89
CA THR A 314 6.03 15.41 50.13
C THR A 314 6.10 16.26 51.42
N TYR A 315 5.14 17.15 51.65
CA TYR A 315 5.02 17.89 52.90
C TYR A 315 4.81 16.98 54.11
N ASP A 316 3.94 15.98 54.03
CA ASP A 316 3.72 15.08 55.17
C ASP A 316 4.96 14.24 55.52
N ILE A 317 5.82 13.94 54.53
CA ILE A 317 7.06 13.19 54.73
C ILE A 317 8.19 14.09 55.30
N PHE A 318 8.31 15.34 54.83
CA PHE A 318 9.46 16.21 55.14
C PHE A 318 9.10 17.49 55.94
N GLY A 319 7.82 17.71 56.24
CA GLY A 319 7.24 18.93 56.80
C GLY A 319 7.46 19.14 58.29
N GLY A 320 8.16 18.22 58.96
CA GLY A 320 8.73 18.45 60.29
C GLY A 320 9.97 19.35 60.27
N LEU A 321 10.55 19.62 59.09
CA LEU A 321 11.87 20.25 58.99
C LEU A 321 11.90 21.59 58.25
N PHE A 322 11.21 21.81 57.13
CA PHE A 322 11.41 23.04 56.32
C PHE A 322 10.29 23.37 55.32
N TRP A 323 9.12 23.83 55.77
CA TRP A 323 8.21 24.53 54.84
C TRP A 323 8.20 26.04 55.10
N PRO A 324 8.94 26.84 54.33
CA PRO A 324 8.82 28.28 54.43
C PRO A 324 7.49 28.68 53.81
N TYR A 325 6.47 28.98 54.64
CA TYR A 325 5.39 29.96 54.40
C TYR A 325 4.65 30.06 53.04
N GLN A 326 4.83 29.17 52.06
CA GLN A 326 4.32 29.35 50.69
C GLN A 326 3.05 28.53 50.37
N VAL A 327 2.53 27.71 51.30
CA VAL A 327 1.27 26.96 51.09
C VAL A 327 0.14 27.37 52.06
N LYS A 328 0.42 28.24 53.05
CA LYS A 328 -0.63 28.91 53.84
C LYS A 328 -0.90 30.32 53.31
N SER A 329 -1.58 30.40 52.16
CA SER A 329 -2.57 31.44 51.82
C SER A 329 -2.87 31.49 50.31
N ILE A 330 -3.47 30.42 49.78
CA ILE A 330 -4.51 30.59 48.75
C ILE A 330 -5.82 30.12 49.36
N SER A 331 -6.16 30.79 50.45
CA SER A 331 -7.50 30.89 51.01
C SER A 331 -7.65 32.35 51.44
N ALA A 332 -7.62 33.24 50.47
CA ALA A 332 -8.00 34.63 50.63
C ALA A 332 -8.84 35.01 49.42
N ASN A 333 -10.15 35.05 49.67
CA ASN A 333 -11.20 35.73 48.93
C ASN A 333 -11.55 35.19 47.53
N LEU A 334 -12.34 34.12 47.55
CA LEU A 334 -13.45 33.95 46.60
C LEU A 334 -14.71 34.54 47.24
N GLU A 335 -14.71 35.85 47.49
CA GLU A 335 -15.90 36.69 47.71
C GLU A 335 -15.45 38.14 47.42
N ASP A 336 -15.54 38.50 46.13
CA ASP A 336 -16.14 39.74 45.61
C ASP A 336 -16.19 39.69 44.08
#